data_AF-A0A1B6KGM1-F1
#
_entry.id   AF-A0A1B6KGM1-F1
#
_cell.length_a   1.000
_cell.length_b   1.000
_cell.length_c   1.000
_cell.angle_alpha   90.00
_cell.angle_beta   90.00
_cell.angle_gamma   90.00
#
_symmetry.space_group_name_H-M   'P 1'
#
loop_
_entity.id
_entity.type
_entity.pdbx_description
1 polymer ?
#
loop_
_entity_poly.entity_id
_entity_poly.type
_entity_poly.pdbx_seq_one_letter_code
_entity_poly.pdbx_strand_id
1 'polypeptide(L)'
;ALSNATPGSPPLRLGMVFAVNSTATGQEDAGVALLNAYNYVAELKDPYQGLSFITDVYATVKTEGDRDVEVSDVVKLLRVRYHSADVEEILGPDTDYDTGRKLASDFVQRSGLRNMPQALINGIPLPEKSL
;
A
#
# COMPACT_ATOMS: atom_id res chain seq x y z
N ALA A 1 -0.36 4.02 48.41
CA ALA A 1 -0.18 3.40 47.09
C ALA A 1 -1.18 4.03 46.14
N LEU A 2 -0.74 4.98 45.32
CA LEU A 2 -1.52 5.50 44.19
C LEU A 2 -0.70 5.19 42.95
N SER A 3 -1.18 4.25 42.14
CA SER A 3 -0.53 3.87 40.89
C SER A 3 -0.69 5.02 39.90
N ASN A 4 0.43 5.65 39.55
CA ASN A 4 0.50 6.45 38.33
C ASN A 4 0.38 5.48 37.15
N ALA A 5 -0.85 5.24 36.71
CA ALA A 5 -1.09 4.66 35.41
C ALA A 5 -0.63 5.71 34.37
N THR A 6 0.48 5.45 33.70
CA THR A 6 0.80 6.10 32.44
C THR A 6 -0.43 5.93 31.53
N PRO A 7 -1.01 7.01 30.96
CA PRO A 7 -2.13 6.84 30.05
C PRO A 7 -1.59 6.12 28.81
N GLY A 8 -1.83 4.80 28.74
CA GLY A 8 -1.64 4.06 27.51
C GLY A 8 -2.55 4.68 26.47
N SER A 9 -2.02 4.98 25.28
CA SER A 9 -2.81 5.47 24.16
C SER A 9 -4.02 4.55 23.96
N PRO A 10 -5.24 5.10 23.75
CA PRO A 10 -6.40 4.27 23.48
C PRO A 10 -6.14 3.37 22.26
N PRO A 11 -6.74 2.16 22.20
CA PRO A 11 -6.49 1.22 21.11
C PRO A 11 -6.89 1.84 19.77
N LEU A 12 -5.89 2.05 18.91
CA LEU A 12 -6.07 2.57 17.55
C LEU A 12 -6.18 1.41 16.56
N ARG A 13 -7.18 1.46 15.67
CA ARG A 13 -7.25 0.58 14.51
C ARG A 13 -6.86 1.38 13.27
N LEU A 14 -5.84 0.91 12.56
CA LEU A 14 -5.42 1.47 11.28
C LEU A 14 -5.96 0.59 10.15
N GLY A 15 -6.54 1.23 9.14
CA GLY A 15 -6.94 0.59 7.89
C GLY A 15 -6.46 1.42 6.71
N MET A 16 -6.23 0.76 5.59
CA MET A 16 -5.80 1.39 4.34
C MET A 16 -6.65 0.87 3.19
N VAL A 17 -6.92 1.75 2.21
CA VAL A 17 -7.58 1.41 0.96
C VAL A 17 -6.68 1.89 -0.17
N PHE A 18 -6.32 0.99 -1.07
CA PHE A 18 -5.47 1.30 -2.22
C PHE A 18 -6.30 1.94 -3.34
N ALA A 19 -6.13 3.25 -3.54
CA ALA A 19 -6.69 3.98 -4.67
C ALA A 19 -5.68 3.99 -5.81
N VAL A 20 -5.71 2.93 -6.64
CA VAL A 20 -4.76 2.71 -7.74
C VAL A 20 -5.51 2.63 -9.07
N ASN A 21 -4.77 2.59 -10.18
CA ASN A 21 -5.35 2.47 -11.52
C ASN A 21 -6.26 1.22 -11.62
N SER A 22 -7.46 1.39 -12.19
CA SER A 22 -8.49 0.35 -12.25
C SER A 22 -8.41 -0.55 -13.48
N THR A 23 -7.62 -0.18 -14.49
CA THR A 23 -7.54 -0.88 -15.78
C THR A 23 -6.15 -1.39 -16.13
N ALA A 24 -5.09 -0.72 -15.63
CA ALA A 24 -3.70 -1.09 -15.90
C ALA A 24 -3.28 -2.35 -15.15
N THR A 25 -2.26 -3.06 -15.64
CA THR A 25 -1.62 -4.16 -14.90
C THR A 25 -0.54 -3.67 -13.94
N GLY A 26 -0.02 -4.55 -13.08
CA GLY A 26 1.13 -4.24 -12.23
C GLY A 26 2.43 -4.01 -13.02
N GLN A 27 2.46 -4.36 -14.31
CA GLN A 27 3.59 -4.06 -15.20
C GLN A 27 3.51 -2.66 -15.81
N GLU A 28 2.31 -2.06 -15.81
CA GLU A 28 2.03 -0.79 -16.49
C GLU A 28 1.92 0.39 -15.51
N ASP A 29 1.47 0.14 -14.28
CA ASP A 29 1.21 1.18 -13.27
C ASP A 29 1.87 0.85 -11.93
N ALA A 30 2.64 1.79 -11.39
CA ALA A 30 3.39 1.59 -10.15
C ALA A 30 2.48 1.42 -8.92
N GLY A 31 1.30 2.04 -8.90
CA GLY A 31 0.32 1.85 -7.83
C GLY A 31 -0.26 0.44 -7.84
N VAL A 32 -0.61 -0.07 -9.02
CA VAL A 32 -1.04 -1.47 -9.19
C VAL A 32 0.09 -2.43 -8.82
N ALA A 33 1.33 -2.12 -9.22
CA ALA A 33 2.49 -2.93 -8.86
C ALA A 33 2.69 -3.04 -7.34
N LEU A 34 2.55 -1.92 -6.62
CA LEU A 34 2.63 -1.88 -5.17
C LEU A 34 1.49 -2.67 -4.51
N LEU A 35 0.27 -2.61 -5.05
CA LEU A 35 -0.85 -3.43 -4.58
C LEU A 35 -0.58 -4.92 -4.77
N ASN A 36 -0.13 -5.32 -5.96
CA ASN A 36 0.18 -6.72 -6.24
C ASN A 36 1.31 -7.25 -5.36
N ALA A 37 2.40 -6.48 -5.23
CA ALA A 37 3.51 -6.83 -4.34
C ALA A 37 3.07 -6.90 -2.87
N TYR A 38 2.21 -5.98 -2.41
CA TYR A 38 1.63 -6.03 -1.06
C TYR A 38 0.87 -7.33 -0.83
N ASN A 39 -0.04 -7.69 -1.75
CA ASN A 39 -0.86 -8.89 -1.63
C ASN A 39 0.01 -10.16 -1.64
N TYR A 40 0.98 -10.24 -2.55
CA TYR A 40 1.95 -11.34 -2.60
C TYR A 40 2.71 -11.49 -1.27
N VAL A 41 3.28 -10.41 -0.75
CA VAL A 41 4.04 -10.45 0.50
C VAL A 41 3.13 -10.74 1.70
N ALA A 42 1.91 -10.21 1.71
CA ALA A 42 0.95 -10.43 2.77
C ALA A 42 0.48 -11.89 2.84
N GLU A 43 0.27 -12.52 1.69
CA GLU A 43 -0.06 -13.95 1.59
C GLU A 43 1.12 -14.83 1.98
N LEU A 44 2.32 -14.50 1.49
CA LEU A 44 3.54 -15.25 1.79
C LEU A 44 3.97 -15.14 3.27
N LYS A 45 3.68 -13.99 3.91
CA LYS A 45 4.12 -13.66 5.27
C LYS A 45 2.93 -13.19 6.11
N ASP A 46 2.70 -11.88 6.12
CA ASP A 46 1.62 -11.22 6.84
C ASP A 46 1.43 -9.78 6.33
N PRO A 47 0.26 -9.15 6.60
CA PRO A 47 -0.02 -7.78 6.16
C PRO A 47 0.97 -6.71 6.63
N TYR A 48 1.66 -6.91 7.77
CA TYR A 48 2.66 -5.95 8.25
C TYR A 48 3.92 -6.01 7.38
N GLN A 49 4.34 -7.20 6.97
CA GLN A 49 5.45 -7.36 6.02
C GLN A 49 5.09 -6.79 4.64
N GLY A 50 3.84 -6.94 4.20
CA GLY A 50 3.35 -6.30 2.97
C GLY A 50 3.46 -4.77 3.04
N LEU A 51 3.04 -4.17 4.17
CA LEU A 51 3.17 -2.73 4.37
C LEU A 51 4.64 -2.30 4.45
N SER A 52 5.48 -3.08 5.14
CA SER A 52 6.93 -2.83 5.21
C SER A 52 7.58 -2.86 3.83
N PHE A 53 7.14 -3.75 2.94
CA PHE A 53 7.63 -3.80 1.57
C PHE A 53 7.37 -2.47 0.84
N ILE A 54 6.14 -1.95 0.92
CA ILE A 54 5.80 -0.65 0.32
C ILE A 54 6.68 0.47 0.88
N THR A 55 6.84 0.54 2.21
CA THR A 55 7.67 1.58 2.83
C THR A 55 9.12 1.50 2.41
N ASP A 56 9.64 0.28 2.21
CA ASP A 56 11.02 0.05 1.77
C ASP A 56 11.23 0.47 0.31
N VAL A 57 10.22 0.33 -0.56
CA VAL A 57 10.26 0.89 -1.94
C VAL A 57 10.41 2.40 -1.87
N TYR A 58 9.55 3.09 -1.11
CA TYR A 58 9.62 4.55 -0.97
C TYR A 58 10.93 5.03 -0.33
N ALA A 59 11.45 4.32 0.67
CA ALA A 59 12.73 4.65 1.29
C ALA A 59 13.90 4.52 0.30
N THR A 60 13.86 3.51 -0.57
CA THR A 60 14.85 3.32 -1.63
C THR A 60 14.79 4.46 -2.64
N VAL A 61 13.60 4.76 -3.16
CA VAL A 61 13.39 5.83 -4.15
C VAL A 61 13.88 7.18 -3.61
N LYS A 62 13.48 7.56 -2.39
CA LYS A 62 13.95 8.78 -1.73
C LYS A 62 15.47 8.90 -1.62
N THR A 63 16.17 7.76 -1.51
CA THR A 63 17.63 7.73 -1.45
C THR A 63 18.27 7.92 -2.83
N GLU A 64 17.60 7.46 -3.89
CA GLU A 64 18.08 7.54 -5.29
C GLU A 64 17.75 8.87 -5.96
N GLY A 65 16.74 9.60 -5.46
CA GLY A 65 16.32 10.91 -5.92
C GLY A 65 14.89 11.20 -5.49
N ASP A 66 14.55 12.45 -5.19
CA ASP A 66 13.18 12.82 -4.84
C ASP A 66 12.30 12.79 -6.11
N ARG A 67 11.84 11.58 -6.46
CA ARG A 67 11.03 11.27 -7.64
C ARG A 67 9.87 10.33 -7.30
N ASP A 68 8.94 10.19 -8.23
CA ASP A 68 7.85 9.22 -8.12
C ASP A 68 8.37 7.77 -8.21
N VAL A 69 7.63 6.86 -7.57
CA VAL A 69 7.87 5.42 -7.64
C VAL A 69 7.52 4.93 -9.04
N GLU A 70 8.40 4.12 -9.62
CA GLU A 70 8.19 3.44 -10.89
C GLU A 70 7.97 1.93 -10.67
N VAL A 71 7.39 1.25 -11.66
CA VAL A 71 7.25 -0.21 -11.66
C VAL A 71 8.62 -0.90 -11.48
N SER A 72 9.67 -0.33 -12.07
CA SER A 72 11.04 -0.82 -12.00
C SER A 72 11.57 -0.90 -10.56
N ASP A 73 11.17 0.03 -9.68
CA ASP A 73 11.56 0.05 -8.26
C ASP A 73 10.93 -1.12 -7.50
N VAL A 74 9.65 -1.39 -7.76
CA VAL A 74 8.91 -2.52 -7.18
C VAL A 74 9.53 -3.84 -7.62
N VAL A 75 9.79 -3.99 -8.92
CA VAL A 75 10.44 -5.18 -9.50
C VAL A 75 11.83 -5.38 -8.90
N LYS A 76 12.64 -4.32 -8.78
CA LYS A 76 13.97 -4.37 -8.19
C LYS A 76 13.91 -4.89 -6.75
N LEU A 77 13.02 -4.35 -5.92
CA LEU A 77 12.92 -4.78 -4.53
C LEU A 77 12.35 -6.20 -4.39
N LEU A 78 11.36 -6.59 -5.20
CA LEU A 78 10.86 -7.97 -5.26
C LEU A 78 12.00 -8.95 -5.53
N ARG A 79 12.81 -8.68 -6.57
CA ARG A 79 13.95 -9.53 -6.92
C ARG A 79 15.00 -9.58 -5.82
N VAL A 80 15.25 -8.47 -5.11
CA VAL A 80 16.24 -8.40 -4.03
C VAL A 80 15.76 -9.12 -2.76
N ARG A 81 14.46 -9.06 -2.42
CA ARG A 81 13.97 -9.59 -1.14
C ARG A 81 13.36 -10.99 -1.27
N TYR A 82 12.90 -11.34 -2.46
CA TYR A 82 12.23 -12.60 -2.78
C TYR A 82 12.83 -13.18 -4.06
N HIS A 83 14.07 -13.67 -3.99
CA HIS A 83 14.84 -14.13 -5.18
C HIS A 83 14.13 -15.20 -6.02
N SER A 84 13.29 -16.02 -5.40
CA SER A 84 12.53 -17.09 -6.07
C SER A 84 11.18 -16.63 -6.61
N ALA A 85 10.81 -15.36 -6.42
CA ALA A 85 9.53 -14.84 -6.87
C ALA A 85 9.50 -14.69 -8.39
N ASP A 86 8.44 -15.19 -9.02
CA ASP A 86 8.17 -14.90 -10.43
C ASP A 86 7.47 -13.54 -10.55
N VAL A 87 8.16 -12.58 -11.15
CA VAL A 87 7.65 -11.21 -11.31
C VAL A 87 6.48 -11.17 -12.30
N GLU A 88 6.45 -12.07 -13.29
CA GLU A 88 5.34 -12.15 -14.24
C GLU A 88 4.07 -12.65 -13.53
N GLU A 89 4.20 -13.69 -12.70
CA GLU A 89 3.10 -14.20 -11.89
C GLU A 89 2.56 -13.13 -10.93
N ILE A 90 3.44 -12.30 -10.37
CA ILE A 90 3.03 -11.28 -9.40
C ILE A 90 2.40 -10.06 -10.06
N LEU A 91 2.98 -9.53 -11.15
CA LEU A 91 2.60 -8.23 -11.72
C LEU A 91 1.83 -8.32 -13.04
N GLY A 92 1.83 -9.49 -13.66
CA GLY A 92 1.26 -9.71 -14.99
C GLY A 92 -0.27 -9.55 -15.03
N PRO A 93 -0.85 -9.58 -16.24
CA PRO A 93 -2.30 -9.40 -16.44
C PRO A 93 -3.16 -10.48 -15.77
N ASP A 94 -2.62 -11.69 -15.61
CA ASP A 94 -3.31 -12.85 -15.05
C ASP A 94 -2.93 -13.12 -13.58
N THR A 95 -2.41 -12.12 -12.88
CA THR A 95 -1.99 -12.24 -11.47
C THR A 95 -3.14 -12.55 -10.51
N ASP A 96 -2.92 -13.48 -9.59
CA ASP A 96 -3.83 -13.74 -8.46
C ASP A 96 -3.70 -12.67 -7.35
N TYR A 97 -2.68 -11.81 -7.42
CA TYR A 97 -2.36 -10.81 -6.41
C TYR A 97 -3.07 -9.46 -6.64
N ASP A 98 -4.12 -9.41 -7.44
CA ASP A 98 -4.96 -8.22 -7.65
C ASP A 98 -6.15 -8.10 -6.66
N THR A 99 -6.09 -8.89 -5.58
CA THR A 99 -7.16 -8.99 -4.60
C THR A 99 -7.51 -7.62 -3.99
N GLY A 100 -8.81 -7.33 -3.94
CA GLY A 100 -9.36 -6.13 -3.30
C GLY A 100 -9.41 -4.88 -4.18
N ARG A 101 -8.74 -4.85 -5.35
CA ARG A 101 -8.68 -3.64 -6.20
C ARG A 101 -10.04 -3.12 -6.62
N LYS A 102 -10.92 -4.02 -7.09
CA LYS A 102 -12.28 -3.66 -7.51
C LYS A 102 -13.10 -3.06 -6.37
N LEU A 103 -13.09 -3.72 -5.20
CA LEU A 103 -13.82 -3.23 -4.02
C LEU A 103 -13.25 -1.89 -3.51
N ALA A 104 -11.93 -1.72 -3.56
CA ALA A 104 -11.27 -0.46 -3.22
C ALA A 104 -11.67 0.67 -4.19
N SER A 105 -11.70 0.40 -5.49
CA SER A 105 -12.15 1.36 -6.51
C SER A 105 -13.61 1.77 -6.29
N ASP A 106 -14.50 0.79 -6.08
CA ASP A 106 -15.92 1.03 -5.80
C ASP A 106 -16.11 1.83 -4.50
N PHE A 107 -15.31 1.54 -3.46
CA PHE A 107 -15.32 2.29 -2.21
C PHE A 107 -14.91 3.75 -2.44
N VAL A 108 -13.78 3.99 -3.10
CA VAL A 108 -13.28 5.35 -3.37
C VAL A 108 -14.30 6.15 -4.18
N GLN A 109 -14.84 5.59 -5.25
CA GLN A 109 -15.86 6.24 -6.09
C GLN A 109 -17.13 6.61 -5.30
N ARG A 110 -17.57 5.74 -4.38
CA ARG A 110 -18.79 5.96 -3.59
C ARG A 110 -18.57 6.76 -2.31
N SER A 111 -17.33 6.90 -1.85
CA SER A 111 -16.99 7.59 -0.60
C SER A 111 -17.25 9.09 -0.64
N GLY A 112 -17.33 9.68 -1.84
CA GLY A 112 -17.43 11.13 -2.03
C GLY A 112 -16.12 11.88 -1.72
N LEU A 113 -15.03 11.16 -1.46
CA LEU A 113 -13.69 11.72 -1.34
C LEU A 113 -13.24 12.27 -2.69
N ARG A 114 -12.81 13.54 -2.69
CA ARG A 114 -12.50 14.27 -3.93
C ARG A 114 -11.02 14.28 -4.26
N ASN A 115 -10.19 14.37 -3.23
CA ASN A 115 -8.73 14.44 -3.34
C ASN A 115 -8.14 13.21 -2.66
N MET A 116 -7.14 12.61 -3.29
CA MET A 116 -6.39 11.49 -2.74
C MET A 116 -4.90 11.83 -2.71
N PRO A 117 -4.13 11.37 -1.71
CA PRO A 117 -4.58 10.54 -0.59
C PRO A 117 -5.43 11.33 0.45
N GLN A 118 -6.30 10.63 1.17
CA GLN A 118 -7.15 11.19 2.22
C GLN A 118 -7.14 10.29 3.46
N ALA A 119 -6.78 10.84 4.62
CA ALA A 119 -6.92 10.14 5.89
C ALA A 119 -8.29 10.38 6.53
N LEU A 120 -8.80 9.38 7.24
CA LEU A 120 -10.06 9.43 7.98
C LEU A 120 -9.81 9.08 9.45
N ILE A 121 -10.34 9.87 10.38
CA ILE A 121 -10.42 9.50 11.80
C ILE A 121 -11.88 9.33 12.17
N ASN A 122 -12.25 8.12 12.60
CA ASN A 122 -13.64 7.75 12.90
C ASN A 122 -14.61 8.08 11.74
N GLY A 123 -14.13 7.89 10.50
CA GLY A 123 -14.89 8.18 9.28
C GLY A 123 -14.91 9.64 8.84
N ILE A 124 -14.30 10.55 9.60
CA ILE A 124 -14.26 11.98 9.29
C ILE A 124 -12.97 12.31 8.51
N PRO A 125 -13.06 12.93 7.31
CA PRO A 125 -11.90 13.38 6.55
C PRO A 125 -11.06 14.38 7.32
N LEU A 126 -9.76 14.12 7.40
CA LEU A 126 -8.80 15.08 7.92
C LEU A 126 -8.52 16.18 6.89
N PRO A 127 -8.34 17.44 7.32
CA PRO A 127 -7.91 18.50 6.42
C PRO A 127 -6.53 18.19 5.82
N GLU A 128 -6.31 18.54 4.56
CA GLU A 128 -5.01 18.34 3.87
C GLU A 128 -3.84 18.98 4.61
N LYS A 129 -4.06 20.10 5.32
CA LYS A 129 -3.04 20.77 6.16
C LYS A 129 -2.56 19.94 7.36
N SER A 130 -3.22 18.82 7.62
CA SER A 130 -2.93 17.89 8.72
C SER A 130 -2.36 16.56 8.22
N LEU A 131 -2.15 16.42 6.90
CA LEU A 131 -1.45 15.32 6.24
C LEU A 131 0.00 15.73 5.97
#